data_AF-A0A9X1M5Q7-F1
#
_entry.id   AF-A0A9X1M5Q7-F1
#
_cell.length_a   1.000
_cell.length_b   1.000
_cell.length_c   1.000
_cell.angle_alpha   90.00
_cell.angle_beta   90.00
_cell.angle_gamma   90.00
#
_symmetry.space_group_name_H-M   'P 1'
#
loop_
_entity.id
_entity.type
_entity.pdbx_description
1 polymer ?
#
loop_
_entity_poly.entity_id
_entity_poly.type
_entity_poly.pdbx_seq_one_letter_code
_entity_poly.pdbx_strand_id
1 'polypeptide(L)'
;MSDREPEHNESTDEEVWLDLVARLEHMDAGETSRDGGDRESPAPQEDPGPGQQAGVPGPGPAGSPAERTRAIFENQPLPMTGPRDYAAPEEDEDDGGFTPPEPPPLGSGEPLVVLAWIGALGGPLMLLLFAMLWRGAPLAVVLGTIAVFAGSAAYLLFRLPSHRDENDDGAEV
;
A
#
# COMPACT_ATOMS: atom_id res chain seq x y z
N MET A 1 -19.68 4.76 -30.39
CA MET A 1 -18.26 5.18 -30.30
C MET A 1 -18.22 6.17 -29.15
N SER A 2 -17.91 5.70 -27.95
CA SER A 2 -17.71 6.61 -26.81
C SER A 2 -16.30 7.18 -26.93
N ASP A 3 -16.20 8.49 -27.12
CA ASP A 3 -14.97 9.23 -26.98
C ASP A 3 -14.43 9.00 -25.56
N ARG A 4 -13.21 8.48 -25.45
CA ARG A 4 -12.48 8.46 -24.18
C ARG A 4 -12.05 9.88 -23.91
N GLU A 5 -12.55 10.48 -22.83
CA GLU A 5 -11.97 11.70 -22.29
C GLU A 5 -10.47 11.47 -22.07
N PRO A 6 -9.60 12.41 -22.47
CA PRO A 6 -8.16 12.26 -22.25
C PRO A 6 -7.91 12.10 -20.75
N GLU A 7 -7.27 10.99 -20.41
CA GLU A 7 -6.95 10.55 -19.05
C GLU A 7 -6.31 11.69 -18.22
N HIS A 8 -7.05 12.19 -17.24
CA HIS A 8 -6.60 13.11 -16.18
C HIS A 8 -5.55 12.49 -15.23
N ASN A 9 -4.86 11.43 -15.66
CA ASN A 9 -4.25 10.43 -14.79
C ASN A 9 -2.72 10.35 -14.92
N GLU A 10 -2.12 10.65 -16.09
CA GLU A 10 -0.67 10.49 -16.24
C GLU A 10 0.08 11.81 -16.49
N SER A 11 -0.47 12.72 -17.31
CA SER A 11 0.20 14.00 -17.58
C SER A 11 0.11 14.98 -16.40
N THR A 12 -1.00 14.94 -15.67
CA THR A 12 -1.28 15.79 -14.50
C THR A 12 -0.45 15.39 -13.28
N ASP A 13 -0.19 14.10 -13.11
CA ASP A 13 0.62 13.58 -12.02
C ASP A 13 2.12 13.85 -12.26
N GLU A 14 2.58 13.78 -13.51
CA GLU A 14 3.96 14.11 -13.88
C GLU A 14 4.28 15.60 -13.69
N GLU A 15 3.37 16.51 -14.07
CA GLU A 15 3.58 17.95 -13.87
C GLU A 15 3.59 18.34 -12.38
N VAL A 16 2.76 17.70 -11.57
CA VAL A 16 2.75 17.89 -10.10
C VAL A 16 4.02 17.31 -9.47
N TRP A 17 4.47 16.13 -9.92
CA TRP A 17 5.71 15.52 -9.43
C TRP A 17 6.93 16.39 -9.78
N LEU A 18 7.00 16.93 -10.99
CA LEU A 18 8.09 17.83 -11.41
C LEU A 18 8.13 19.13 -10.60
N ASP A 19 6.97 19.72 -10.26
CA ASP A 19 6.90 20.89 -9.36
C ASP A 19 7.42 20.57 -7.94
N LEU A 20 7.10 19.39 -7.43
CA LEU A 20 7.61 18.93 -6.12
C LEU A 20 9.13 18.73 -6.13
N VAL A 21 9.69 18.10 -7.16
CA VAL A 21 11.14 17.91 -7.31
C VAL A 21 11.85 19.25 -7.44
N ALA A 22 11.36 20.15 -8.30
CA ALA A 22 11.94 21.47 -8.48
C ALA A 22 11.93 22.29 -7.18
N ARG A 23 10.83 22.23 -6.41
CA ARG A 23 10.74 22.89 -5.09
C ARG A 23 11.70 22.28 -4.08
N LEU A 24 11.88 20.95 -4.10
CA LEU A 24 12.81 20.25 -3.22
C LEU A 24 14.27 20.61 -3.52
N GLU A 25 14.67 20.59 -4.79
CA GLU A 25 16.01 21.02 -5.21
C GLU A 25 16.28 22.49 -4.89
N HIS A 26 15.26 23.35 -5.00
CA HIS A 26 15.39 24.76 -4.64
C HIS A 26 15.52 25.00 -3.13
N MET A 27 14.89 24.18 -2.28
CA MET A 27 15.07 24.24 -0.82
C MET A 27 16.48 23.83 -0.40
N ASP A 28 17.04 22.76 -0.99
CA ASP A 28 18.42 22.31 -0.72
C ASP A 28 19.45 23.37 -1.15
N ALA A 29 19.19 24.05 -2.27
CA ALA A 29 20.00 25.19 -2.72
C ALA A 29 19.85 26.44 -1.82
N GLY A 30 18.71 26.60 -1.13
CA GLY A 30 18.40 27.75 -0.28
C GLY A 30 18.95 27.67 1.15
N GLU A 31 19.17 26.46 1.68
CA GLU A 31 19.79 26.27 3.01
C GLU A 31 21.32 26.46 2.98
N THR A 32 21.97 26.27 1.82
CA THR A 32 23.41 26.49 1.66
C THR A 32 23.80 27.96 1.43
N SER A 33 22.84 28.85 1.17
CA SER A 33 23.10 30.27 0.80
C SER A 33 22.54 31.30 1.77
N ARG A 34 21.97 30.90 2.91
CA ARG A 34 21.43 31.84 3.92
C ARG A 34 22.45 32.20 5.01
N ASP A 35 23.64 32.60 4.59
CA ASP A 35 24.53 33.46 5.38
C ASP A 35 24.95 34.64 4.50
N GLY A 36 24.33 35.79 4.72
CA GLY A 36 24.74 37.06 4.11
C GLY A 36 23.66 37.78 3.29
N GLY A 37 23.20 38.90 3.82
CA GLY A 37 22.81 40.04 2.98
C GLY A 37 21.44 40.63 3.26
N ASP A 38 21.45 41.71 4.02
CA ASP A 38 20.38 42.68 4.19
C ASP A 38 19.75 43.13 2.85
N ARG A 39 18.45 43.47 2.88
CA ARG A 39 17.74 44.49 2.07
C ARG A 39 16.24 44.41 2.41
N GLU A 40 15.72 45.31 3.24
CA GLU A 40 15.16 46.63 2.88
C GLU A 40 13.66 46.55 2.54
N SER A 41 12.83 47.05 3.47
CA SER A 41 11.39 47.29 3.29
C SER A 41 11.11 48.33 2.20
N PRO A 42 9.90 48.28 1.62
CA PRO A 42 9.03 49.45 1.78
C PRO A 42 7.54 49.10 1.99
N ALA A 43 6.93 49.72 3.00
CA ALA A 43 5.51 50.11 2.99
C ALA A 43 5.40 51.49 2.28
N PRO A 44 4.25 52.20 2.16
CA PRO A 44 2.87 51.95 2.67
C PRO A 44 1.70 52.37 1.72
N GLN A 45 0.44 51.97 2.01
CA GLN A 45 -0.73 52.89 1.96
C GLN A 45 -2.03 52.34 2.56
N GLU A 46 -2.73 53.23 3.25
CA GLU A 46 -3.84 53.04 4.20
C GLU A 46 -5.24 53.36 3.60
N ASP A 47 -6.23 52.50 3.92
CA ASP A 47 -7.63 52.76 4.37
C ASP A 47 -8.71 53.36 3.39
N PRO A 48 -10.07 53.26 3.61
CA PRO A 48 -10.82 52.73 4.76
C PRO A 48 -12.02 51.78 4.50
N GLY A 49 -12.51 51.14 5.58
CA GLY A 49 -13.69 50.23 5.65
C GLY A 49 -15.07 50.92 5.51
N PRO A 50 -16.22 50.37 6.02
CA PRO A 50 -16.39 49.30 7.02
C PRO A 50 -17.50 48.25 6.70
N GLY A 51 -17.52 47.11 7.41
CA GLY A 51 -18.67 46.18 7.40
C GLY A 51 -18.41 44.87 8.12
N GLN A 52 -18.72 44.82 9.41
CA GLN A 52 -18.52 43.71 10.34
C GLN A 52 -19.24 42.42 9.91
N GLN A 53 -18.51 41.29 9.82
CA GLN A 53 -19.07 39.94 9.84
C GLN A 53 -18.29 39.03 10.78
N ALA A 54 -19.03 38.17 11.44
CA ALA A 54 -18.66 37.41 12.61
C ALA A 54 -17.61 36.31 12.33
N GLY A 55 -16.55 36.32 13.14
CA GLY A 55 -15.99 35.14 13.81
C GLY A 55 -15.50 33.98 12.95
N VAL A 56 -14.52 34.21 12.07
CA VAL A 56 -13.55 33.16 11.70
C VAL A 56 -12.31 33.35 12.58
N PRO A 57 -11.75 32.32 13.24
CA PRO A 57 -10.44 32.45 13.86
C PRO A 57 -9.44 32.66 12.72
N GLY A 58 -8.92 33.89 12.62
CA GLY A 58 -7.88 34.21 11.65
C GLY A 58 -6.62 33.37 11.89
N PRO A 59 -5.75 33.22 10.88
CA PRO A 59 -4.50 32.49 11.04
C PRO A 59 -3.67 33.19 12.12
N GLY A 60 -3.41 32.48 13.22
CA GLY A 60 -2.48 32.93 14.25
C GLY A 60 -1.08 33.17 13.67
N PRO A 61 -0.22 33.92 14.38
CA PRO A 61 1.05 34.40 13.85
C PRO A 61 1.86 33.25 13.26
N ALA A 62 2.41 33.50 12.07
CA ALA A 62 3.16 32.57 11.26
C ALA A 62 4.37 31.99 12.01
N GLY A 63 4.15 30.88 12.70
CA GLY A 63 5.22 29.99 13.08
C GLY A 63 5.74 29.27 11.83
N SER A 64 7.06 29.08 11.77
CA SER A 64 7.70 28.20 10.80
C SER A 64 7.01 26.82 10.75
N PRO A 65 7.08 26.09 9.64
CA PRO A 65 6.58 24.72 9.57
C PRO A 65 7.05 23.87 10.76
N ALA A 66 8.30 24.05 11.19
CA ALA A 66 8.89 23.42 12.36
C ALA A 66 8.17 23.75 13.68
N GLU A 67 7.75 25.00 13.90
CA GLU A 67 7.01 25.40 15.10
C GLU A 67 5.59 24.80 15.13
N ARG A 68 4.95 24.65 13.96
CA ARG A 68 3.67 23.94 13.87
C ARG A 68 3.82 22.45 14.16
N THR A 69 4.85 21.80 13.63
CA THR A 69 5.11 20.38 13.95
C THR A 69 5.40 20.20 15.43
N ARG A 70 6.21 21.09 16.02
CA ARG A 70 6.54 21.06 17.44
C ARG A 70 5.30 21.24 18.33
N ALA A 71 4.41 22.17 17.98
CA ALA A 71 3.16 22.39 18.70
C ALA A 71 2.22 21.18 18.69
N ILE A 72 2.26 20.34 17.64
CA ILE A 72 1.47 19.09 17.58
C ILE A 72 2.00 18.09 18.61
N PHE A 73 3.31 17.89 18.69
CA PHE A 73 3.93 16.94 19.63
C PHE A 73 3.92 17.45 21.08
N GLU A 74 4.00 18.76 21.30
CA GLU A 74 4.07 19.36 22.64
C GLU A 74 2.70 19.44 23.34
N ASN A 75 1.60 19.53 22.57
CA ASN A 75 0.23 19.54 23.11
C ASN A 75 -0.44 18.16 23.16
N GLN A 76 0.28 17.10 22.77
CA GLN A 76 -0.25 15.75 22.82
C GLN A 76 0.12 15.13 24.18
N PRO A 77 -0.86 14.70 25.00
CA PRO A 77 -0.56 13.94 26.21
C PRO A 77 0.02 12.59 25.81
N LEU A 78 1.35 12.52 25.69
CA LEU A 78 2.05 11.28 25.44
C LEU A 78 1.96 10.42 26.71
N PRO A 79 1.45 9.18 26.64
CA PRO A 79 1.60 8.26 27.76
C PRO A 79 3.10 8.12 28.09
N MET A 80 3.45 8.10 29.38
CA MET A 80 4.84 7.93 29.86
C MET A 80 5.46 6.59 29.48
N THR A 81 4.66 5.71 28.90
CA THR A 81 4.98 4.37 28.41
C THR A 81 4.83 4.41 26.90
N GLY A 82 5.95 4.29 26.19
CA GLY A 82 5.95 4.19 24.74
C GLY A 82 5.36 2.85 24.27
N PRO A 83 5.05 2.70 22.97
CA PRO A 83 4.48 1.46 22.42
C PRO A 83 5.32 0.19 22.63
N ARG A 84 6.58 0.33 23.08
CA ARG A 84 7.50 -0.78 23.37
C ARG A 84 7.70 -1.04 24.86
N ASP A 85 7.09 -0.24 25.72
CA ASP A 85 7.28 -0.32 27.17
C ASP A 85 6.21 -1.24 27.80
N TYR A 86 5.96 -2.39 27.16
CA TYR A 86 5.11 -3.43 27.72
C TYR A 86 5.91 -4.23 28.76
N ALA A 87 5.38 -4.31 29.98
CA ALA A 87 5.86 -5.25 30.97
C ALA A 87 5.18 -6.59 30.69
N ALA A 88 5.98 -7.64 30.44
CA ALA A 88 5.45 -8.99 30.37
C ALA A 88 4.78 -9.32 31.72
N PRO A 89 3.58 -9.92 31.73
CA PRO A 89 3.02 -10.50 32.94
C PRO A 89 4.03 -11.50 33.53
N GLU A 90 4.15 -11.56 34.86
CA GLU A 90 4.93 -12.65 35.46
C GLU A 90 4.19 -13.96 35.19
N GLU A 91 4.74 -14.78 34.31
CA GLU A 91 4.20 -16.09 33.96
C GLU A 91 4.27 -16.97 35.20
N ASP A 92 3.11 -17.39 35.73
CA ASP A 92 3.06 -18.43 36.75
C ASP A 92 3.64 -19.72 36.12
N GLU A 93 4.78 -20.20 36.63
CA GLU A 93 5.49 -21.40 36.11
C GLU A 93 4.64 -22.69 36.07
N ASP A 94 3.42 -22.65 36.61
CA ASP A 94 2.48 -23.77 36.76
C ASP A 94 1.32 -23.74 35.72
N ASP A 95 1.17 -22.67 34.95
CA ASP A 95 0.21 -22.60 33.85
C ASP A 95 0.85 -23.18 32.58
N GLY A 96 0.48 -24.44 32.27
CA GLY A 96 1.07 -25.25 31.21
C GLY A 96 1.28 -24.48 29.90
N GLY A 97 2.55 -24.18 29.60
CA GLY A 97 2.96 -23.42 28.42
C GLY A 97 2.43 -24.00 27.11
N PHE A 98 2.21 -23.12 26.12
CA PHE A 98 1.70 -23.50 24.81
C PHE A 98 2.57 -24.60 24.19
N THR A 99 1.97 -25.79 24.06
CA THR A 99 2.55 -26.89 23.29
C THR A 99 1.80 -26.95 21.96
N PRO A 100 2.43 -26.54 20.84
CA PRO A 100 1.80 -26.62 19.54
C PRO A 100 1.35 -28.07 19.26
N PRO A 101 0.14 -28.28 18.74
CA PRO A 101 -0.25 -29.61 18.29
C PRO A 101 0.69 -30.08 17.19
N GLU A 102 0.97 -31.38 17.14
CA GLU A 102 1.76 -31.93 16.05
C GLU A 102 1.11 -31.61 14.70
N PRO A 103 1.88 -31.09 13.73
CA PRO A 103 1.31 -30.70 12.45
C PRO A 103 0.76 -31.94 11.72
N PRO A 104 -0.34 -31.79 10.96
CA PRO A 104 -0.84 -32.87 10.12
C PRO A 104 0.24 -33.42 9.19
N PRO A 105 0.24 -34.73 8.89
CA PRO A 105 1.26 -35.34 8.05
C PRO A 105 1.34 -34.68 6.68
N LEU A 106 2.56 -34.26 6.30
CA LEU A 106 2.86 -33.65 5.01
C LEU A 106 2.57 -34.67 3.90
N GLY A 107 1.54 -34.43 3.09
CA GLY A 107 1.11 -35.35 2.03
C GLY A 107 -0.39 -35.61 1.98
N SER A 108 -1.16 -35.15 2.96
CA SER A 108 -2.63 -35.23 2.96
C SER A 108 -3.30 -34.16 2.08
N GLY A 109 -2.63 -33.70 1.01
CA GLY A 109 -3.22 -32.76 0.08
C GLY A 109 -4.39 -33.39 -0.66
N GLU A 110 -5.50 -32.66 -0.81
CA GLU A 110 -6.67 -33.21 -1.49
C GLU A 110 -6.35 -33.53 -2.97
N PRO A 111 -6.58 -34.77 -3.44
CA PRO A 111 -6.07 -35.24 -4.72
C PRO A 111 -6.60 -34.43 -5.91
N LEU A 112 -7.83 -33.92 -5.83
CA LEU A 112 -8.42 -33.06 -6.86
C LEU A 112 -7.68 -31.73 -7.00
N VAL A 113 -7.26 -31.13 -5.88
CA VAL A 113 -6.50 -29.87 -5.88
C VAL A 113 -5.12 -30.10 -6.50
N VAL A 114 -4.48 -31.22 -6.17
CA VAL A 114 -3.19 -31.60 -6.78
C VAL A 114 -3.34 -31.78 -8.29
N LEU A 115 -4.36 -32.51 -8.75
CA LEU A 115 -4.64 -32.69 -10.18
C LEU A 115 -4.91 -31.35 -10.88
N ALA A 116 -5.63 -30.44 -10.22
CA ALA A 116 -5.89 -29.11 -10.76
C ALA A 116 -4.60 -28.28 -10.88
N TRP A 117 -3.69 -28.35 -9.91
CA TRP A 117 -2.36 -27.72 -10.05
C TRP A 117 -1.54 -28.34 -11.18
N ILE A 118 -1.57 -29.66 -11.33
CA ILE A 118 -0.91 -30.34 -12.45
C ILE A 118 -1.51 -29.89 -13.78
N GLY A 119 -2.83 -29.76 -13.90
CA GLY A 119 -3.45 -29.27 -15.13
C GLY A 119 -3.20 -27.78 -15.39
N ALA A 120 -3.21 -26.95 -14.34
CA ALA A 120 -2.96 -25.51 -14.42
C ALA A 120 -1.52 -25.19 -14.82
N LEU A 121 -0.53 -25.86 -14.23
CA LEU A 121 0.87 -25.70 -14.60
C LEU A 121 1.22 -26.51 -15.86
N GLY A 122 0.71 -27.73 -15.95
CA GLY A 122 0.99 -28.65 -17.03
C GLY A 122 0.43 -28.19 -18.36
N GLY A 123 -0.71 -27.49 -18.41
CA GLY A 123 -1.28 -26.97 -19.66
C GLY A 123 -0.33 -26.05 -20.43
N PRO A 124 0.13 -24.92 -19.84
CA PRO A 124 1.09 -24.02 -20.46
C PRO A 124 2.42 -24.71 -20.82
N LEU A 125 2.96 -25.54 -19.92
CA LEU A 125 4.16 -26.31 -20.20
C LEU A 125 3.98 -27.29 -21.37
N MET A 126 2.83 -27.96 -21.45
CA MET A 126 2.54 -28.91 -22.51
C MET A 126 2.35 -28.21 -23.86
N LEU A 127 1.71 -27.03 -23.88
CA LEU A 127 1.63 -26.20 -25.08
C LEU A 127 3.01 -25.74 -25.54
N LEU A 128 3.90 -25.37 -24.62
CA LEU A 128 5.29 -25.03 -24.93
C LEU A 128 6.03 -26.24 -25.53
N LEU A 129 5.86 -27.44 -24.95
CA LEU A 129 6.44 -28.67 -25.48
C LEU A 129 5.89 -29.01 -26.87
N PHE A 130 4.60 -28.79 -27.14
CA PHE A 130 4.07 -28.95 -28.49
C PHE A 130 4.67 -27.95 -29.47
N ALA A 131 4.81 -26.68 -29.09
CA ALA A 131 5.45 -25.68 -29.94
C ALA A 131 6.92 -26.03 -30.27
N MET A 132 7.66 -26.59 -29.31
CA MET A 132 9.09 -26.91 -29.43
C MET A 132 9.34 -28.26 -30.12
N LEU A 133 8.68 -29.32 -29.64
CA LEU A 133 8.97 -30.72 -30.02
C LEU A 133 7.94 -31.30 -30.99
N TRP A 134 6.71 -30.76 -31.03
CA TRP A 134 5.61 -31.36 -31.79
C TRP A 134 4.77 -30.32 -32.54
N ARG A 135 5.41 -29.58 -33.44
CA ARG A 135 4.77 -28.46 -34.16
C ARG A 135 3.59 -28.87 -35.06
N GLY A 136 3.49 -30.16 -35.38
CA GLY A 136 2.38 -30.76 -36.13
C GLY A 136 1.29 -31.39 -35.26
N ALA A 137 1.20 -31.05 -33.96
CA ALA A 137 0.16 -31.59 -33.07
C ALA A 137 -1.24 -31.33 -33.64
N PRO A 138 -2.14 -32.34 -33.69
CA PRO A 138 -3.50 -32.15 -34.19
C PRO A 138 -4.25 -31.08 -33.38
N LEU A 139 -5.06 -30.27 -34.06
CA LEU A 139 -5.81 -29.17 -33.44
C LEU A 139 -6.70 -29.64 -32.28
N ALA A 140 -7.26 -30.86 -32.36
CA ALA A 140 -8.03 -31.45 -31.27
C ALA A 140 -7.22 -31.65 -29.98
N VAL A 141 -5.93 -32.02 -30.08
CA VAL A 141 -5.04 -32.19 -28.93
C VAL A 141 -4.74 -30.84 -28.30
N VAL A 142 -4.42 -29.84 -29.11
CA VAL A 142 -4.14 -28.46 -28.65
C VAL A 142 -5.36 -27.88 -27.92
N LEU A 143 -6.55 -27.98 -28.51
CA LEU A 143 -7.80 -27.55 -27.88
C LEU A 143 -8.10 -28.34 -26.61
N GLY A 144 -7.84 -29.65 -26.60
CA GLY A 144 -7.96 -30.49 -25.41
C GLY A 144 -7.06 -30.00 -24.27
N THR A 145 -5.80 -29.68 -24.55
CA THR A 145 -4.86 -29.13 -23.56
C THR A 145 -5.34 -27.78 -23.02
N ILE A 146 -5.82 -26.89 -23.89
CA ILE A 146 -6.39 -25.60 -23.47
C ILE A 146 -7.63 -25.80 -22.59
N ALA A 147 -8.52 -26.74 -22.94
CA ALA A 147 -9.70 -27.04 -22.15
C ALA A 147 -9.35 -27.63 -20.77
N VAL A 148 -8.36 -28.53 -20.70
CA VAL A 148 -7.86 -29.08 -19.42
C VAL A 148 -7.25 -27.97 -18.56
N PHE A 149 -6.44 -27.09 -19.15
CA PHE A 149 -5.88 -25.93 -18.45
C PHE A 149 -6.98 -25.02 -17.90
N ALA A 150 -7.92 -24.62 -18.74
CA ALA A 150 -9.02 -23.73 -18.35
C ALA A 150 -9.91 -24.37 -17.27
N GLY A 151 -10.23 -25.66 -17.39
CA GLY A 151 -11.00 -26.38 -16.38
C GLY A 151 -10.27 -26.49 -15.05
N SER A 152 -8.95 -26.71 -15.08
CA SER A 152 -8.12 -26.77 -13.88
C SER A 152 -8.01 -25.41 -13.18
N ALA A 153 -7.79 -24.35 -13.94
CA ALA A 153 -7.75 -22.98 -13.42
C ALA A 153 -9.11 -22.58 -12.84
N ALA A 154 -10.22 -22.86 -13.54
CA ALA A 154 -11.57 -22.60 -13.04
C ALA A 154 -11.85 -23.37 -11.74
N TYR A 155 -11.44 -24.64 -11.64
CA TYR A 155 -11.56 -25.43 -10.42
C TYR A 155 -10.81 -24.79 -9.24
N LEU A 156 -9.57 -24.34 -9.45
CA LEU A 156 -8.79 -23.64 -8.40
C LEU A 156 -9.44 -22.31 -7.98
N LEU A 157 -10.01 -21.57 -8.93
CA LEU A 157 -10.71 -20.32 -8.62
C LEU A 157 -11.96 -20.57 -7.77
N PHE A 158 -12.77 -21.59 -8.09
CA PHE A 158 -13.93 -21.96 -7.28
C PHE A 158 -13.57 -22.53 -5.90
N ARG A 159 -12.33 -22.98 -5.74
CA ARG A 159 -11.80 -23.52 -4.49
C ARG A 159 -11.42 -22.42 -3.49
N LEU A 160 -11.17 -21.20 -3.97
CA LEU A 160 -10.76 -20.10 -3.09
C LEU A 160 -11.87 -19.80 -2.07
N PRO A 161 -11.54 -19.71 -0.76
CA PRO A 161 -12.51 -19.32 0.25
C PRO A 161 -13.04 -17.92 -0.07
N SER A 162 -14.36 -17.80 -0.24
CA SER A 162 -15.00 -16.50 -0.50
C SER A 162 -15.28 -15.70 0.78
N HIS A 163 -15.04 -16.28 1.95
CA HIS A 163 -15.18 -15.62 3.24
C HIS A 163 -13.80 -15.50 3.89
N ARG A 164 -13.48 -14.28 4.32
CA ARG A 164 -12.37 -13.99 5.23
C ARG A 164 -12.99 -13.78 6.59
N ASP A 165 -12.43 -14.38 7.64
CA ASP A 165 -12.89 -14.11 9.00
C ASP A 165 -12.54 -12.65 9.35
N GLU A 166 -13.55 -11.88 9.74
CA GLU A 166 -13.43 -10.46 10.07
C GLU A 166 -12.82 -10.26 11.46
N ASN A 167 -12.80 -11.31 12.30
CA ASN A 167 -12.32 -11.25 13.69
C ASN A 167 -10.94 -11.89 13.89
N ASP A 168 -10.36 -12.50 12.85
CA ASP A 168 -9.03 -13.07 12.85
C ASP A 168 -8.06 -12.14 12.10
N ASP A 169 -7.60 -11.11 12.82
CA ASP A 169 -6.59 -10.16 12.31
C ASP A 169 -5.15 -10.71 12.47
N GLY A 170 -4.98 -12.00 12.81
CA GLY A 170 -3.68 -12.66 12.92
C GLY A 170 -2.83 -12.21 14.11
N ALA A 171 -3.39 -11.43 15.03
CA ALA A 171 -2.76 -10.99 16.27
C ALA A 171 -3.57 -11.46 17.48
N GLU A 172 -3.17 -12.56 18.09
CA GLU A 172 -3.54 -12.89 19.47
C GLU A 172 -2.41 -12.36 20.38
N VAL A 173 -2.78 -11.56 21.39
CA VAL A 173 -1.86 -10.95 22.37
C VAL A 173 -1.75 -11.78 23.65
#